data_AF-A0A1V5NTI1-F1
#
_entry.id   AF-A0A1V5NTI1-F1
#
_cell.length_a   1.000
_cell.length_b   1.000
_cell.length_c   1.000
_cell.angle_alpha   90.00
_cell.angle_beta   90.00
_cell.angle_gamma   90.00
#
_symmetry.space_group_name_H-M   'P 1'
#
loop_
_entity.id
_entity.type
_entity.pdbx_description
1 polymer ?
#
loop_
_entity_poly.entity_id
_entity_poly.type
_entity_poly.pdbx_seq_one_letter_code
_entity_poly.pdbx_strand_id
1 'polypeptide(L)' 'MKKDMKNKKLMDEQLADVQGGTQQPDSTMHIACQWPGCGWTFHGPDAEAMAAEQEHRNTTGHNKFIAWADRKI' A
#
# COMPACT_ATOMS: atom_id res chain seq x y z
N MET A 1 -33.35 4.33 31.22
CA MET A 1 -32.40 3.44 31.92
C MET A 1 -31.86 2.47 30.88
N LYS A 2 -30.62 2.66 30.42
CA LYS A 2 -29.36 1.98 30.84
C LYS A 2 -29.10 0.66 30.07
N LYS A 3 -28.08 0.74 29.21
CA LYS A 3 -27.05 -0.28 28.86
C LYS A 3 -27.59 -1.49 28.04
N ASP A 4 -26.86 -2.06 27.08
CA ASP A 4 -25.46 -2.45 27.15
C ASP A 4 -24.67 -2.33 25.83
N MET A 5 -23.44 -1.86 26.01
CA MET A 5 -22.33 -1.91 25.07
C MET A 5 -22.04 -3.35 24.61
N LYS A 6 -22.02 -3.58 23.30
CA LYS A 6 -21.29 -4.70 22.69
C LYS A 6 -20.30 -4.15 21.67
N ASN A 7 -19.19 -3.66 22.21
CA ASN A 7 -17.95 -3.47 21.49
C ASN A 7 -17.29 -4.84 21.33
N LYS A 8 -17.07 -5.32 20.10
CA LYS A 8 -15.86 -6.10 19.74
C LYS A 8 -15.86 -6.52 18.27
N LYS A 9 -14.85 -5.98 17.57
CA LYS A 9 -14.05 -6.65 16.54
C LYS A 9 -14.80 -7.15 15.31
N LEU A 10 -14.98 -6.26 14.33
CA LEU A 10 -15.14 -6.69 12.94
C LEU A 10 -14.71 -5.55 12.00
N MET A 11 -13.43 -5.17 12.04
CA MET A 11 -12.88 -4.13 11.15
C MET A 11 -11.47 -4.52 10.65
N ASP A 12 -11.20 -5.81 10.48
CA ASP A 12 -9.95 -6.30 9.86
C ASP A 12 -10.19 -7.09 8.56
N GLU A 13 -11.45 -7.26 8.14
CA GLU A 13 -11.81 -8.03 6.93
C GLU A 13 -12.15 -7.16 5.71
N GLN A 14 -11.92 -5.83 5.75
CA GLN A 14 -12.20 -4.93 4.63
C GLN A 14 -10.96 -4.39 3.90
N LEU A 15 -9.78 -4.99 4.10
CA LEU A 15 -8.56 -4.58 3.39
C LEU A 15 -8.02 -5.66 2.43
N ALA A 16 -8.66 -6.82 2.32
CA ALA A 16 -8.19 -7.91 1.45
C ALA A 16 -8.72 -7.85 0.00
N ASP A 17 -9.56 -6.87 -0.34
CA ASP A 17 -10.24 -6.80 -1.65
C ASP A 17 -9.79 -5.62 -2.52
N VAL A 18 -8.58 -5.10 -2.28
CA VAL A 18 -7.92 -4.23 -3.25
C VAL A 18 -6.88 -5.02 -4.03
N GLN A 19 -7.24 -5.28 -5.28
CA GLN A 19 -6.35 -5.47 -6.43
C GLN A 19 -6.09 -6.91 -6.87
N GLY A 20 -7.18 -7.64 -7.12
CA GLY A 20 -7.25 -8.53 -8.28
C GLY A 20 -7.22 -7.71 -9.58
N GLY A 21 -6.05 -7.21 -9.98
CA GLY A 21 -5.84 -6.53 -11.25
C GLY A 21 -5.07 -7.44 -12.20
N THR A 22 -5.78 -7.95 -13.21
CA THR A 22 -5.28 -8.55 -14.46
C THR A 22 -3.76 -8.57 -14.63
N GLN A 23 -3.17 -9.78 -14.72
CA GLN A 23 -1.79 -10.06 -15.12
C GLN A 23 -1.25 -9.02 -16.13
N GLN A 24 -0.58 -7.99 -15.62
CA GLN A 24 0.10 -6.99 -16.43
C GLN A 24 1.51 -7.50 -16.74
N PRO A 25 2.03 -7.21 -17.95
CA PRO A 25 3.28 -7.80 -18.44
C PRO A 25 4.46 -7.27 -17.62
N ASP A 26 5.07 -8.13 -16.77
CA ASP A 26 6.39 -7.96 -16.11
C ASP A 26 6.81 -6.51 -15.81
N SER A 27 5.86 -5.68 -15.37
CA SER A 27 6.05 -4.24 -15.31
C SER A 27 6.66 -3.94 -13.97
N THR A 28 7.96 -3.68 -14.00
CA THR A 28 8.69 -3.30 -12.81
C THR A 28 8.35 -1.85 -12.48
N MET A 29 7.95 -1.60 -11.24
CA MET A 29 7.59 -0.31 -10.69
C MET A 29 8.63 0.12 -9.66
N HIS A 30 8.99 1.40 -9.70
CA HIS A 30 9.68 2.08 -8.61
C HIS A 30 8.70 2.96 -7.87
N ILE A 31 8.70 2.86 -6.54
CA ILE A 31 7.95 3.76 -5.66
C ILE A 31 8.93 4.41 -4.70
N ALA A 32 8.80 5.71 -4.44
CA ALA A 32 9.56 6.41 -3.42
C ALA A 32 8.66 7.21 -2.50
N CYS A 33 8.97 7.20 -1.20
CA CYS A 33 8.33 8.06 -0.22
C CYS A 33 8.88 9.49 -0.35
N GLN A 34 8.01 10.48 -0.46
CA GLN A 34 8.40 11.90 -0.54
C GLN A 34 8.40 12.62 0.81
N TRP A 35 8.19 11.89 1.92
CA TRP A 35 8.21 12.52 3.23
C TRP A 35 9.61 13.04 3.57
N PRO A 36 9.75 14.28 4.09
CA PRO A 36 11.05 14.85 4.40
C PRO A 36 11.74 14.01 5.47
N GLY A 37 12.93 13.50 5.16
CA GLY A 37 13.70 12.60 6.03
C GLY A 37 13.36 11.12 5.88
N CYS A 38 12.44 10.74 4.98
CA CYS A 38 12.18 9.35 4.64
C CYS A 38 12.95 8.94 3.36
N GLY A 39 13.86 7.98 3.48
CA GLY A 39 14.61 7.42 2.35
C GLY A 39 14.01 6.14 1.77
N TRP A 40 12.73 5.85 2.07
CA TRP A 40 12.12 4.59 1.66
C TRP A 40 11.83 4.57 0.16
N THR A 41 12.26 3.50 -0.50
CA THR A 41 11.98 3.21 -1.90
C THR A 41 11.66 1.74 -2.07
N PHE A 42 10.69 1.44 -2.93
CA PHE A 42 10.37 0.11 -3.39
C PHE A 42 10.74 -0.04 -4.86
N HIS A 43 11.26 -1.22 -5.22
CA HIS A 43 11.55 -1.62 -6.59
C HIS A 43 11.12 -3.07 -6.77
N GLY A 44 10.15 -3.31 -7.63
CA GLY A 44 9.63 -4.66 -7.82
C GLY A 44 8.44 -4.68 -8.77
N PRO A 45 7.78 -5.83 -8.92
CA PRO A 45 6.62 -5.95 -9.80
C PRO A 45 5.48 -5.04 -9.32
N ASP A 46 4.68 -4.54 -10.26
CA ASP A 46 3.52 -3.68 -9.97
C ASP A 46 2.57 -4.31 -8.94
N ALA A 47 2.39 -5.63 -9.01
CA ALA A 47 1.59 -6.41 -8.08
C ALA A 47 2.04 -6.28 -6.62
N GLU A 48 3.35 -6.19 -6.36
CA GLU A 48 3.90 -6.01 -5.02
C GLU A 48 4.05 -4.54 -4.63
N ALA A 49 4.11 -3.64 -5.62
CA ALA A 49 4.33 -2.21 -5.41
C ALA A 49 3.23 -1.58 -4.54
N MET A 50 1.97 -1.93 -4.81
CA MET A 50 0.84 -1.47 -4.02
C MET A 50 0.88 -1.99 -2.56
N ALA A 51 1.28 -3.26 -2.38
CA ALA A 51 1.40 -3.86 -1.04
C ALA A 51 2.54 -3.19 -0.24
N ALA A 52 3.69 -2.95 -0.88
CA ALA A 52 4.83 -2.29 -0.27
C ALA A 52 4.53 -0.84 0.11
N GLU A 53 3.84 -0.09 -0.75
CA GLU A 53 3.38 1.28 -0.43
C GLU A 53 2.45 1.27 0.79
N GLN A 54 1.48 0.35 0.81
CA GLN A 54 0.50 0.24 1.88
C GLN A 54 1.15 -0.15 3.21
N GLU A 55 2.10 -1.10 3.20
CA GLU A 55 2.87 -1.47 4.38
C GLU A 55 3.69 -0.28 4.91
N HIS A 56 4.37 0.46 4.04
CA HIS A 56 5.12 1.64 4.44
C HIS A 56 4.21 2.71 5.06
N ARG A 57 3.04 2.95 4.44
CA ARG A 57 2.04 3.87 4.97
C ARG A 57 1.56 3.46 6.36
N ASN A 58 1.28 2.17 6.57
CA ASN A 58 0.79 1.66 7.85
C ASN A 58 1.86 1.74 8.96
N THR A 59 3.13 1.54 8.62
CA THR A 59 4.23 1.54 9.59
C THR A 59 4.71 2.94 9.96
N THR A 60 4.67 3.90 9.02
CA THR A 60 5.23 5.25 9.21
C THR A 60 4.18 6.36 9.29
N GLY A 61 2.94 6.12 8.86
CA GLY A 61 1.94 7.16 8.65
C GLY A 61 2.20 8.02 7.40
N HIS A 62 3.22 7.71 6.60
CA HIS A 62 3.53 8.45 5.38
C HIS A 62 2.51 8.15 4.29
N ASN A 63 1.96 9.21 3.69
CA ASN A 63 0.96 9.11 2.64
C ASN A 63 1.36 9.76 1.31
N LYS A 64 2.57 10.29 1.20
CA LYS A 64 3.09 10.93 -0.01
C LYS A 64 4.09 10.00 -0.70
N PHE A 65 3.69 9.45 -1.84
CA PHE A 65 4.49 8.56 -2.66
C PHE A 65 4.54 9.07 -4.10
N ILE A 66 5.62 8.77 -4.81
CA ILE A 66 5.66 8.83 -6.28
C ILE A 66 5.92 7.42 -6.77
N ALA A 67 5.24 7.04 -7.86
CA ALA A 67 5.43 5.75 -8.52
C ALA A 67 5.71 5.98 -10.00
N TRP A 68 6.67 5.25 -10.57
CA TRP A 68 6.99 5.27 -11.99
C TRP A 68 7.35 3.87 -12.49
N ALA A 69 6.93 3.55 -13.71
CA ALA A 69 7.29 2.28 -14.34
C ALA A 69 8.70 2.34 -14.92
N ASP A 70 9.47 1.26 -14.76
CA ASP A 70 10.74 1.06 -15.47
C ASP A 70 10.41 0.73 -16.93
N ARG A 71 10.23 1.78 -17.74
CA ARG A 71 10.10 1.62 -19.19
C ARG A 71 11.50 1.35 -19.76
N LYS A 72 11.78 0.09 -20.08
CA LYS A 72 12.89 -0.24 -20.99
C LYS A 72 12.59 0.38 -22.36
N ILE A 73 13.44 1.32 -22.78
CA ILE A 73 13.42 1.97 -24.09
C ILE A 73 14.13 1.06 -25.10
#